data_AF-A0A971U6J0-F1
#
_entry.id   AF-A0A971U6J0-F1
#
_cell.length_a   1.000
_cell.length_b   1.000
_cell.length_c   1.000
_cell.angle_alpha   90.00
_cell.angle_beta   90.00
_cell.angle_gamma   90.00
#
_symmetry.space_group_name_H-M   'P 1'
#
loop_
_entity.id
_entity.type
_entity.pdbx_description
1 polymer ?
#
loop_
_entity_poly.entity_id
_entity_poly.type
_entity_poly.pdbx_seq_one_letter_code
_entity_poly.pdbx_strand_id
1 'polypeptide(L)'
;PTPYALKMALLDAGFRLLGAERAETIWPTLRDLQVACCLPQQAVVTNLFTRILKPSRNPAPAGTPEAGPLGRTIGYREYVHFGGPLGIALGVPTDSLPDWLPQLMLGINYLGKRGGFIQATCLPETTPDLPPGMVRLNPPGGQTQFAMQGLLQLLDDCGDKMSFAQANIYSGKSVRTGKDRLSYPVVIPYRLVRSSKSYTLYERLE
;
A
#
# COMPACT_ATOMS: atom_id res chain seq x y z
N PRO A 1 0.80 4.86 -2.55
CA PRO A 1 0.48 3.58 -1.83
C PRO A 1 0.96 3.71 -0.38
N THR A 2 0.31 3.03 0.57
CA THR A 2 0.72 3.06 1.98
C THR A 2 1.79 2.01 2.27
N PRO A 3 2.63 2.19 3.32
CA PRO A 3 3.59 1.18 3.75
C PRO A 3 2.95 -0.20 3.98
N TYR A 4 1.79 -0.25 4.62
CA TYR A 4 1.04 -1.50 4.85
C TYR A 4 0.73 -2.21 3.53
N ALA A 5 0.19 -1.49 2.54
CA ALA A 5 -0.15 -2.07 1.24
C ALA A 5 1.07 -2.64 0.51
N LEU A 6 2.22 -1.98 0.63
CA LEU A 6 3.48 -2.45 0.04
C LEU A 6 4.01 -3.70 0.75
N LYS A 7 4.00 -3.72 2.09
CA LYS A 7 4.41 -4.89 2.89
C LYS A 7 3.52 -6.10 2.65
N MET A 8 2.22 -5.90 2.49
CA MET A 8 1.29 -6.95 2.08
C MET A 8 1.58 -7.48 0.67
N ALA A 9 1.95 -6.61 -0.27
CA ALA A 9 2.32 -7.02 -1.62
C ALA A 9 3.64 -7.80 -1.65
N LEU A 10 4.62 -7.42 -0.82
CA LEU A 10 5.86 -8.18 -0.64
C LEU A 10 5.58 -9.55 0.00
N LEU A 11 4.69 -9.64 0.99
CA LEU A 11 4.29 -10.91 1.57
C LEU A 11 3.62 -11.82 0.53
N ASP A 12 2.70 -11.29 -0.28
CA ASP A 12 2.08 -12.01 -1.40
C ASP A 12 3.13 -12.50 -2.43
N ALA A 13 4.08 -11.65 -2.80
CA ALA A 13 5.20 -12.05 -3.66
C ALA A 13 6.03 -13.16 -2.99
N GLY A 14 6.25 -13.09 -1.68
CA GLY A 14 6.92 -14.12 -0.88
C GLY A 14 6.24 -15.48 -1.02
N PHE A 15 4.91 -15.54 -0.88
CA PHE A 15 4.16 -16.78 -1.06
C PHE A 15 4.30 -17.35 -2.48
N ARG A 16 4.24 -16.48 -3.50
CA ARG A 16 4.33 -16.91 -4.91
C ARG A 16 5.73 -17.37 -5.33
N LEU A 17 6.77 -16.74 -4.80
CA LEU A 17 8.15 -16.94 -5.26
C LEU A 17 8.99 -17.84 -4.35
N LEU A 18 8.76 -17.80 -3.03
CA LEU A 18 9.57 -18.50 -2.03
C LEU A 18 8.83 -19.66 -1.35
N GLY A 19 7.51 -19.75 -1.54
CA GLY A 19 6.65 -20.71 -0.86
C GLY A 19 6.24 -20.27 0.56
N ALA A 20 5.27 -20.99 1.12
CA ALA A 20 4.60 -20.60 2.37
C ALA A 20 5.54 -20.53 3.57
N GLU A 21 6.32 -21.58 3.83
CA GLU A 21 7.22 -21.67 4.99
C GLU A 21 8.21 -20.50 5.04
N ARG A 22 8.82 -20.18 3.89
CA ARG A 22 9.78 -19.07 3.80
C ARG A 22 9.07 -17.73 3.96
N ALA A 23 7.92 -17.52 3.33
CA ALA A 23 7.13 -16.29 3.43
C ALA A 23 6.73 -15.99 4.89
N GLU A 24 6.35 -17.02 5.65
CA GLU A 24 6.03 -16.89 7.08
C GLU A 24 7.27 -16.52 7.90
N THR A 25 8.40 -17.17 7.62
CA THR A 25 9.67 -16.96 8.33
C THR A 25 10.20 -15.53 8.15
N ILE A 26 10.08 -14.95 6.95
CA ILE A 26 10.58 -13.60 6.65
C ILE A 26 9.61 -12.48 7.06
N TRP A 27 8.41 -12.81 7.54
CA TRP A 27 7.39 -11.81 7.90
C TRP A 27 7.90 -10.73 8.88
N PRO A 28 8.64 -11.05 9.96
CA PRO A 28 9.17 -10.02 10.85
C PRO A 28 10.05 -9.00 10.11
N THR A 29 10.92 -9.46 9.20
CA THR A 29 11.76 -8.57 8.39
C THR A 29 10.91 -7.70 7.46
N LEU A 30 9.91 -8.27 6.77
CA LEU A 30 9.00 -7.52 5.90
C LEU A 30 8.20 -6.46 6.66
N ARG A 31 7.68 -6.83 7.83
CA ARG A 31 6.92 -5.96 8.73
C ARG A 31 7.74 -4.75 9.16
N ASP A 32 9.03 -4.94 9.41
CA ASP A 32 9.90 -3.91 9.97
C ASP A 32 10.60 -3.06 8.90
N LEU A 33 10.36 -3.33 7.60
CA LEU A 33 10.91 -2.53 6.51
C LEU A 33 10.53 -1.05 6.65
N GLN A 34 11.53 -0.20 6.44
CA GLN A 34 11.35 1.23 6.22
C GLN A 34 10.94 1.43 4.77
N VAL A 35 9.91 2.24 4.53
CA VAL A 35 9.36 2.46 3.19
C VAL A 35 9.49 3.93 2.84
N ALA A 36 10.01 4.21 1.66
CA ALA A 36 10.02 5.54 1.08
C ALA A 36 9.52 5.50 -0.38
N CYS A 37 9.02 6.62 -0.88
CA CYS A 37 8.64 6.75 -2.27
C CYS A 37 9.08 8.06 -2.91
N CYS A 38 9.39 7.99 -4.20
CA CYS A 38 9.49 9.15 -5.06
C CYS A 38 8.20 9.23 -5.87
N LEU A 39 7.34 10.19 -5.55
CA LEU A 39 6.07 10.35 -6.25
C LEU A 39 6.31 10.91 -7.66
N PRO A 40 5.53 10.49 -8.68
CA PRO A 40 5.57 11.07 -10.03
C PRO A 40 5.21 12.56 -10.03
N GLN A 41 5.48 13.27 -11.13
CA GLN A 41 5.17 14.70 -11.26
C GLN A 41 3.69 15.02 -11.06
N GLN A 42 2.80 14.14 -11.50
CA GLN A 42 1.35 14.30 -11.40
C GLN A 42 0.68 13.05 -10.86
N ALA A 43 -0.39 13.24 -10.08
CA ALA A 43 -1.30 12.19 -9.66
C ALA A 43 -2.75 12.66 -9.78
N VAL A 44 -3.59 11.85 -10.42
CA VAL A 44 -5.02 12.11 -10.56
C VAL A 44 -5.78 11.08 -9.72
N VAL A 45 -6.52 11.56 -8.72
CA VAL A 45 -7.42 10.74 -7.92
C VAL A 45 -8.81 10.82 -8.51
N THR A 46 -9.41 9.68 -8.85
CA THR A 46 -10.79 9.65 -9.36
C THR A 46 -11.78 9.82 -8.21
N ASN A 47 -12.73 10.73 -8.34
CA ASN A 47 -13.84 10.90 -7.40
C ASN A 47 -15.02 10.00 -7.84
N LEU A 48 -14.74 8.71 -8.05
CA LEU A 48 -15.70 7.74 -8.58
C LEU A 48 -16.29 6.87 -7.47
N PHE A 49 -17.60 6.62 -7.56
CA PHE A 49 -18.30 5.67 -6.72
C PHE A 49 -18.74 4.46 -7.55
N THR A 50 -17.94 3.39 -7.53
CA THR A 50 -18.25 2.15 -8.25
C THR A 50 -18.85 1.10 -7.31
N ARG A 51 -20.15 0.84 -7.45
CA ARG A 51 -20.79 -0.33 -6.82
C ARG A 51 -20.41 -1.59 -7.60
N ILE A 52 -19.77 -2.56 -6.92
CA ILE A 52 -19.54 -3.89 -7.48
C ILE A 52 -20.27 -4.89 -6.61
N LEU A 53 -21.27 -5.54 -7.20
CA LEU A 53 -22.02 -6.61 -6.59
C LEU A 53 -21.10 -7.79 -6.26
N LYS A 54 -21.28 -8.39 -5.08
CA LYS A 54 -20.54 -9.58 -4.65
C LYS A 54 -21.48 -10.78 -4.60
N PRO A 55 -20.97 -12.00 -4.80
CA PRO A 55 -21.72 -13.21 -4.49
C PRO A 55 -22.29 -13.12 -3.07
N SER A 56 -23.57 -13.42 -2.93
CA SER A 56 -24.19 -13.40 -1.60
C SER A 56 -23.54 -14.46 -0.72
N ARG A 57 -23.14 -14.07 0.49
CA ARG A 57 -22.59 -15.00 1.50
C ARG A 57 -23.70 -15.72 2.28
N ASN A 58 -24.90 -15.13 2.31
CA ASN A 58 -26.05 -15.65 3.03
C ASN A 58 -27.25 -15.69 2.07
N PRO A 59 -28.07 -16.76 2.08
CA PRO A 59 -29.31 -16.78 1.32
C PRO A 59 -30.27 -15.71 1.85
N ALA A 60 -30.80 -14.87 0.97
CA ALA A 60 -31.85 -13.92 1.31
C ALA A 60 -33.23 -14.59 1.16
N PRO A 61 -34.27 -14.13 1.88
CA PRO A 61 -35.62 -14.67 1.74
C PRO A 61 -36.14 -14.56 0.30
N ALA A 62 -36.83 -15.60 -0.16
CA ALA A 62 -37.44 -15.63 -1.49
C ALA A 62 -38.42 -14.46 -1.68
N GLY A 63 -38.39 -13.83 -2.86
CA GLY A 63 -39.23 -12.68 -3.18
C GLY A 63 -38.68 -11.32 -2.74
N THR A 64 -37.50 -11.28 -2.10
CA THR A 64 -36.81 -10.01 -1.81
C THR A 64 -35.93 -9.56 -2.99
N PRO A 65 -35.63 -8.26 -3.16
CA PRO A 65 -34.66 -7.78 -4.16
C PRO A 65 -33.25 -8.36 -4.02
N GLU A 66 -32.97 -9.02 -2.89
CA GLU A 66 -31.69 -9.63 -2.53
C GLU A 66 -31.68 -11.15 -2.69
N ALA A 67 -32.81 -11.74 -3.14
CA ALA A 67 -32.96 -13.18 -3.39
C ALA A 67 -32.13 -13.70 -4.58
N GLY A 68 -31.46 -12.81 -5.31
CA GLY A 68 -30.54 -13.17 -6.39
C GLY A 68 -29.17 -13.66 -5.88
N PRO A 69 -28.32 -14.19 -6.79
CA PRO A 69 -26.99 -14.69 -6.42
C PRO A 69 -26.02 -13.59 -5.94
N LEU A 70 -26.42 -12.33 -6.04
CA LEU A 70 -25.61 -11.16 -5.78
C LEU A 70 -26.20 -10.33 -4.62
N GLY A 71 -25.39 -10.06 -3.61
CA GLY A 71 -25.78 -9.24 -2.45
C GLY A 71 -25.49 -7.75 -2.63
N ARG A 72 -26.16 -6.91 -1.84
CA ARG A 72 -25.89 -5.46 -1.77
C ARG A 72 -24.46 -5.19 -1.34
N THR A 73 -23.88 -4.13 -1.90
CA THR A 73 -22.51 -3.71 -1.60
C THR A 73 -22.40 -2.20 -1.52
N ILE A 74 -21.58 -1.72 -0.60
CA ILE A 74 -21.13 -0.33 -0.53
C ILE A 74 -19.82 -0.26 -1.33
N GLY A 75 -19.76 0.61 -2.34
CA GLY A 75 -18.66 0.65 -3.29
C GLY A 75 -18.04 2.03 -3.43
N TYR A 76 -17.12 2.38 -2.53
CA TYR A 76 -16.15 3.46 -2.75
C TYR A 76 -14.88 2.85 -3.33
N ARG A 77 -14.50 3.24 -4.55
CA ARG A 77 -13.19 2.92 -5.13
C ARG A 77 -12.67 4.16 -5.83
N GLU A 78 -11.85 4.90 -5.10
CA GLU A 78 -10.98 5.89 -5.70
C GLU A 78 -9.76 5.17 -6.26
N TYR A 79 -9.35 5.55 -7.46
CA TYR A 79 -8.11 5.11 -8.07
C TYR A 79 -7.18 6.30 -8.21
N VAL A 80 -5.89 6.04 -8.09
CA VAL A 80 -4.85 7.01 -8.40
C VAL A 80 -4.24 6.64 -9.75
N HIS A 81 -4.34 7.55 -10.71
CA HIS A 81 -3.59 7.48 -11.95
C HIS A 81 -2.34 8.32 -11.82
N PHE A 82 -1.18 7.72 -12.08
CA PHE A 82 0.12 8.37 -11.98
C PHE A 82 0.59 8.85 -13.35
N GLY A 83 0.94 10.14 -13.46
CA GLY A 83 1.52 10.74 -14.66
C GLY A 83 3.02 10.44 -14.82
N GLY A 84 3.45 9.21 -14.55
CA GLY A 84 4.85 8.79 -14.57
C GLY A 84 5.16 7.63 -13.62
N PRO A 85 6.43 7.18 -13.57
CA PRO A 85 6.85 6.08 -12.71
C PRO A 85 6.87 6.51 -11.23
N LEU A 86 6.44 5.60 -10.37
CA LEU A 86 6.57 5.71 -8.92
C LEU A 86 7.90 5.07 -8.49
N GLY A 87 8.77 5.83 -7.84
CA GLY A 87 9.96 5.28 -7.18
C GLY A 87 9.60 4.71 -5.82
N ILE A 88 10.17 3.55 -5.48
CA ILE A 88 10.00 2.88 -4.18
C ILE A 88 11.39 2.53 -3.65
N ALA A 89 11.66 2.89 -2.40
CA ALA A 89 12.84 2.42 -1.68
C ALA A 89 12.42 1.69 -0.40
N LEU A 90 13.16 0.62 -0.12
CA LEU A 90 12.99 -0.22 1.07
C LEU A 90 14.29 -0.20 1.87
N GLY A 91 14.22 0.27 3.11
CA GLY A 91 15.32 0.20 4.06
C GLY A 91 15.13 -0.99 4.99
N VAL A 92 16.18 -1.78 5.19
CA VAL A 92 16.17 -2.87 6.16
C VAL A 92 16.82 -2.36 7.46
N PRO A 93 16.24 -2.62 8.64
CA PRO A 93 16.82 -2.21 9.93
C PRO A 93 18.12 -2.95 10.32
N THR A 94 18.73 -3.71 9.40
CA THR A 94 19.90 -4.56 9.65
C THR A 94 21.02 -4.23 8.67
N ASP A 95 22.26 -4.50 9.05
CA ASP A 95 23.46 -4.19 8.25
C ASP A 95 23.56 -4.98 6.93
N SER A 96 22.79 -6.06 6.78
CA SER A 96 22.75 -6.88 5.57
C SER A 96 21.41 -6.79 4.85
N LEU A 97 21.44 -6.46 3.56
CA LEU A 97 20.29 -6.58 2.68
C LEU A 97 19.97 -8.06 2.43
N PRO A 98 18.74 -8.54 2.70
CA PRO A 98 18.37 -9.91 2.39
C PRO A 98 18.37 -10.17 0.89
N ASP A 99 18.98 -11.28 0.48
CA ASP A 99 19.09 -11.74 -0.91
C ASP A 99 17.75 -11.90 -1.63
N TRP A 100 16.70 -12.21 -0.87
CA TRP A 100 15.35 -12.37 -1.39
C TRP A 100 14.61 -11.06 -1.65
N LEU A 101 15.03 -9.93 -1.10
CA LEU A 101 14.24 -8.69 -1.20
C LEU A 101 14.11 -8.17 -2.65
N PRO A 102 15.20 -8.13 -3.47
CA PRO A 102 15.09 -7.69 -4.86
C PRO A 102 14.12 -8.52 -5.70
N GLN A 103 14.14 -9.85 -5.56
CA GLN A 103 13.22 -10.73 -6.30
C GLN A 103 11.75 -10.53 -5.86
N LEU A 104 11.50 -10.27 -4.57
CA LEU A 104 10.13 -9.96 -4.12
C LEU A 104 9.63 -8.62 -4.67
N MET A 105 10.49 -7.60 -4.76
CA MET A 105 10.15 -6.31 -5.36
C MET A 105 9.74 -6.45 -6.83
N LEU A 106 10.49 -7.24 -7.60
CA LEU A 106 10.17 -7.55 -8.99
C LEU A 106 8.87 -8.37 -9.14
N GLY A 107 8.52 -9.14 -8.11
CA GLY A 107 7.30 -9.95 -8.06
C GLY A 107 6.02 -9.17 -7.75
N ILE A 108 6.08 -7.86 -7.48
CA ILE A 108 4.90 -7.05 -7.16
C ILE A 108 4.15 -6.67 -8.44
N ASN A 109 2.87 -7.05 -8.52
CA ASN A 109 2.00 -6.78 -9.69
C ASN A 109 0.82 -5.83 -9.38
N TYR A 110 0.57 -5.55 -8.10
CA TYR A 110 -0.45 -4.61 -7.68
C TYR A 110 -0.18 -4.10 -6.27
N LEU A 111 -0.71 -2.92 -5.94
CA LEU A 111 -0.68 -2.36 -4.59
C LEU A 111 -2.12 -2.09 -4.10
N GLY A 112 -2.42 -2.54 -2.88
CA GLY A 112 -3.73 -2.38 -2.28
C GLY A 112 -4.76 -3.36 -2.85
N LYS A 113 -5.64 -2.90 -3.75
CA LYS A 113 -6.63 -3.76 -4.40
C LYS A 113 -6.07 -4.33 -5.70
N ARG A 114 -6.60 -5.46 -6.18
CA ARG A 114 -6.18 -6.10 -7.46
C ARG A 114 -6.25 -5.16 -8.68
N GLY A 115 -7.09 -4.12 -8.66
CA GLY A 115 -7.15 -3.10 -9.72
C GLY A 115 -6.06 -2.02 -9.66
N GLY A 116 -5.25 -1.98 -8.59
CA GLY A 116 -4.11 -1.07 -8.45
C GLY A 116 -2.85 -1.64 -9.08
N PHE A 117 -2.94 -1.97 -10.38
CA PHE A 117 -1.86 -2.59 -11.15
C PHE A 117 -0.59 -1.73 -11.14
N ILE A 118 0.55 -2.38 -10.94
CA ILE A 118 1.89 -1.80 -11.13
C ILE A 118 2.81 -2.85 -11.73
N GLN A 119 3.89 -2.41 -12.37
CA GLN A 119 4.94 -3.30 -12.88
C GLN A 119 6.30 -2.64 -12.69
N ALA A 120 7.31 -3.44 -12.32
CA ALA A 120 8.67 -2.96 -12.25
C ALA A 120 9.16 -2.51 -13.64
N THR A 121 9.71 -1.30 -13.72
CA THR A 121 10.28 -0.72 -14.96
C THR A 121 11.80 -0.83 -15.01
N CYS A 122 12.43 -1.21 -13.89
CA CYS A 122 13.87 -1.37 -13.74
C CYS A 122 14.18 -2.41 -12.65
N LEU A 123 15.42 -2.89 -12.61
CA LEU A 123 15.89 -3.76 -11.53
C LEU A 123 16.10 -2.93 -10.25
N PRO A 124 15.84 -3.49 -9.06
CA PRO A 124 16.18 -2.84 -7.80
C PRO A 124 17.69 -2.63 -7.69
N GLU A 125 18.10 -1.41 -7.32
CA GLU A 125 19.49 -1.07 -7.03
C GLU A 125 19.68 -0.90 -5.53
N THR A 126 20.88 -1.23 -5.05
CA THR A 126 21.25 -1.01 -3.64
C THR A 126 22.04 0.28 -3.53
N THR A 127 21.62 1.15 -2.61
CA THR A 127 22.29 2.42 -2.30
C THR A 127 22.43 2.55 -0.78
N PRO A 128 23.55 3.08 -0.26
CA PRO A 128 23.72 3.30 1.18
C PRO A 128 22.76 4.35 1.72
N ASP A 129 22.46 5.37 0.91
CA ASP A 129 21.64 6.51 1.29
C ASP A 129 20.33 6.54 0.51
N LEU A 130 19.29 7.10 1.16
CA LEU A 130 18.00 7.33 0.53
C LEU A 130 18.16 8.41 -0.57
N PRO A 131 17.84 8.11 -1.85
CA PRO A 131 18.02 9.08 -2.92
C PRO A 131 17.24 10.38 -2.70
N PRO A 132 17.74 11.53 -3.21
CA PRO A 132 17.03 12.80 -3.15
C PRO A 132 15.61 12.71 -3.75
N GLY A 133 14.68 13.48 -3.17
CA GLY A 133 13.28 13.52 -3.61
C GLY A 133 12.42 12.36 -3.13
N MET A 134 12.99 11.37 -2.42
CA MET A 134 12.21 10.33 -1.77
C MET A 134 11.66 10.78 -0.41
N VAL A 135 10.41 10.42 -0.15
CA VAL A 135 9.72 10.69 1.11
C VAL A 135 9.54 9.40 1.88
N ARG A 136 10.10 9.35 3.09
CA ARG A 136 9.90 8.25 4.04
C ARG A 136 8.45 8.26 4.54
N LEU A 137 7.76 7.13 4.37
CA LEU A 137 6.33 6.97 4.61
C LEU A 137 6.00 6.37 5.98
N ASN A 138 6.99 5.83 6.69
CA ASN A 138 6.87 5.30 8.05
C ASN A 138 8.05 5.74 8.95
N PRO A 139 8.36 7.05 9.04
CA PRO A 139 9.48 7.52 9.84
C PRO A 139 9.26 7.24 11.34
N PRO A 140 10.17 6.51 12.02
CA PRO A 140 10.10 6.34 13.47
C PRO A 140 10.21 7.71 14.15
N GLY A 141 9.12 8.19 14.77
CA GLY A 141 9.07 9.51 15.40
C GLY A 141 8.49 10.65 14.53
N GLY A 142 8.02 10.35 13.32
CA GLY A 142 7.41 11.33 12.41
C GLY A 142 8.40 12.01 11.47
N GLN A 143 7.88 12.78 10.51
CA GLN A 143 8.72 13.52 9.58
C GLN A 143 9.33 14.75 10.26
N THR A 144 10.65 14.85 10.23
CA THR A 144 11.40 16.02 10.71
C THR A 144 11.55 17.11 9.65
N GLN A 145 11.43 16.73 8.38
CA GLN A 145 11.50 17.63 7.22
C GLN A 145 10.34 17.30 6.28
N PHE A 146 9.64 18.34 5.82
CA PHE A 146 8.55 18.21 4.87
C PHE A 146 8.32 19.53 4.12
N ALA A 147 7.70 19.44 2.94
CA ALA A 147 7.31 20.62 2.19
C ALA A 147 6.12 21.32 2.89
N MET A 148 6.25 22.60 3.22
CA MET A 148 5.22 23.36 3.95
C MET A 148 3.87 23.38 3.19
N GLN A 149 3.92 23.41 1.86
CA GLN A 149 2.74 23.36 0.98
C GLN A 149 2.33 21.92 0.60
N GLY A 150 2.97 20.92 1.20
CA GLY A 150 2.70 19.52 0.91
C GLY A 150 1.37 19.05 1.48
N LEU A 151 0.87 17.95 0.93
CA LEU A 151 -0.38 17.34 1.32
C LEU A 151 -0.17 16.40 2.52
N LEU A 152 -0.81 16.69 3.64
CA LEU A 152 -0.87 15.77 4.78
C LEU A 152 -1.76 14.56 4.43
N GLN A 153 -1.25 13.36 4.63
CA GLN A 153 -1.95 12.10 4.45
C GLN A 153 -1.75 11.19 5.68
N LEU A 154 -2.79 10.46 6.04
CA LEU A 154 -2.70 9.40 7.03
C LEU A 154 -2.39 8.09 6.30
N LEU A 155 -1.15 7.62 6.42
CA LEU A 155 -0.70 6.38 5.79
C LEU A 155 -0.63 5.28 6.84
N ASP A 156 -1.21 4.12 6.52
CA ASP A 156 -1.18 2.99 7.43
C ASP A 156 0.07 2.12 7.25
N ASP A 157 0.51 1.51 8.34
CA ASP A 157 1.62 0.56 8.38
C ASP A 157 1.34 -0.58 9.38
N CYS A 158 2.19 -1.59 9.36
CA CYS A 158 2.19 -2.66 10.35
C CYS A 158 2.75 -2.14 11.69
N GLY A 159 2.13 -2.54 12.80
CA GLY A 159 2.71 -2.36 14.13
C GLY A 159 3.88 -3.31 14.36
N ASP A 160 4.81 -2.91 15.23
CA ASP A 160 6.02 -3.66 15.63
C ASP A 160 5.72 -5.10 16.10
N LYS A 161 4.55 -5.32 16.69
CA LYS A 161 4.12 -6.61 17.24
C LYS A 161 3.11 -7.35 16.37
N MET A 162 2.85 -6.86 15.15
CA MET A 162 1.94 -7.53 14.23
C MET A 162 2.50 -8.91 13.84
N SER A 163 1.78 -9.97 14.22
CA SER A 163 2.13 -11.35 13.92
C SER A 163 1.76 -11.74 12.49
N PHE A 164 2.41 -12.77 11.95
CA PHE A 164 2.04 -13.32 10.64
C PHE A 164 0.57 -13.76 10.61
N ALA A 165 0.11 -14.42 11.67
CA ALA A 165 -1.29 -14.83 11.78
C ALA A 165 -2.26 -13.63 11.62
N GLN A 166 -1.91 -12.43 12.09
CA GLN A 166 -2.76 -11.24 11.87
C GLN A 166 -2.69 -10.71 10.42
N ALA A 167 -1.56 -10.88 9.73
CA ALA A 167 -1.44 -10.55 8.31
C ALA A 167 -2.19 -11.55 7.41
N ASN A 168 -2.25 -12.81 7.85
CA ASN A 168 -2.91 -13.90 7.14
C ASN A 168 -4.45 -13.80 7.23
N ILE A 169 -5.09 -13.49 6.11
CA ILE A 169 -6.56 -13.37 6.00
C ILE A 169 -7.31 -14.68 6.27
N TYR A 170 -6.63 -15.83 6.29
CA TYR A 170 -7.21 -17.15 6.53
C TYR A 170 -7.11 -17.60 8.00
N SER A 171 -6.35 -16.90 8.85
CA SER A 171 -6.10 -17.33 10.23
C SER A 171 -7.28 -17.12 11.18
N GLY A 172 -8.25 -16.27 10.79
CA GLY A 172 -9.31 -15.79 11.66
C GLY A 172 -8.88 -14.76 12.72
N LYS A 173 -7.58 -14.43 12.85
CA LYS A 173 -7.12 -13.38 13.77
C LYS A 173 -7.42 -12.00 13.21
N SER A 174 -7.92 -11.12 14.07
CA SER A 174 -8.20 -9.73 13.72
C SER A 174 -6.98 -8.82 13.89
N VAL A 175 -6.92 -7.80 13.02
CA VAL A 175 -5.94 -6.71 13.09
C VAL A 175 -6.56 -5.55 13.86
N ARG A 176 -5.96 -5.11 14.97
CA ARG A 176 -6.45 -3.97 15.76
C ARG A 176 -5.79 -2.67 15.31
N THR A 177 -6.60 -1.69 14.91
CA THR A 177 -6.14 -0.33 14.62
C THR A 177 -5.50 0.31 15.86
N GLY A 178 -4.39 1.03 15.67
CA GLY A 178 -3.62 1.67 16.73
C GLY A 178 -2.66 0.73 17.47
N LYS A 179 -2.70 -0.58 17.18
CA LYS A 179 -1.75 -1.57 17.74
C LYS A 179 -1.08 -2.39 16.65
N ASP A 180 -1.86 -3.17 15.92
CA ASP A 180 -1.36 -4.07 14.88
C ASP A 180 -1.29 -3.35 13.53
N ARG A 181 -2.12 -2.32 13.33
CA ARG A 181 -2.10 -1.42 12.16
C ARG A 181 -2.02 0.02 12.66
N LEU A 182 -0.89 0.65 12.39
CA LEU A 182 -0.59 2.02 12.83
C LEU A 182 -0.94 3.00 11.72
N SER A 183 -1.19 4.27 12.09
CA SER A 183 -1.43 5.34 11.14
C SER A 183 -0.42 6.45 11.37
N TYR A 184 0.35 6.78 10.35
CA TYR A 184 1.37 7.81 10.37
C TYR A 184 0.88 9.05 9.60
N PRO A 185 0.89 10.24 10.23
CA PRO A 185 0.74 11.49 9.50
C PRO A 185 2.00 11.73 8.67
N VAL A 186 1.84 11.79 7.36
CA VAL A 186 2.94 11.99 6.40
C VAL A 186 2.52 13.09 5.44
N VAL A 187 3.31 14.16 5.40
CA VAL A 187 3.25 15.20 4.38
C VAL A 187 4.00 14.69 3.15
N ILE A 188 3.25 14.51 2.06
CA ILE A 188 3.81 14.20 0.74
C ILE A 188 3.95 15.49 -0.08
N PRO A 189 4.94 15.59 -0.99
CA PRO A 189 5.27 16.83 -1.70
C PRO A 189 4.31 17.06 -2.87
N TYR A 190 3.01 16.96 -2.63
CA TYR A 190 1.95 17.25 -3.59
C TYR A 190 1.16 18.47 -3.17
N ARG A 191 0.82 19.31 -4.13
CA ARG A 191 -0.19 20.36 -3.99
C ARG A 191 -1.41 20.03 -4.86
N LEU A 192 -2.58 20.43 -4.39
CA LEU A 192 -3.82 20.36 -5.18
C LEU A 192 -3.75 21.41 -6.29
N VAL A 193 -3.92 20.99 -7.53
CA VAL A 193 -3.92 21.88 -8.70
C VAL A 193 -5.33 22.14 -9.20
N ARG A 194 -6.14 21.08 -9.27
CA ARG A 194 -7.51 21.15 -9.74
C ARG A 194 -8.34 20.08 -9.05
N SER A 195 -9.57 20.42 -8.70
CA SER A 195 -10.56 19.43 -8.27
C SER A 195 -11.89 19.69 -8.97
N SER A 196 -12.63 18.61 -9.21
CA SER A 196 -13.95 18.62 -9.83
C SER A 196 -14.79 17.51 -9.21
N LYS A 197 -16.05 17.38 -9.66
CA LYS A 197 -16.88 16.24 -9.28
C LYS A 197 -16.27 14.88 -9.66
N SER A 198 -15.47 14.81 -10.73
CA SER A 198 -15.01 13.54 -11.30
C SER A 198 -13.60 13.15 -10.87
N TYR A 199 -12.75 14.12 -10.52
CA TYR A 199 -11.36 13.87 -10.15
C TYR A 199 -10.73 15.02 -9.38
N THR A 200 -9.62 14.73 -8.72
CA THR A 200 -8.67 15.69 -8.15
C THR A 200 -7.28 15.46 -8.71
N LEU A 201 -6.67 16.50 -9.27
CA LEU A 201 -5.31 16.51 -9.79
C LEU A 201 -4.36 17.14 -8.76
N TYR A 202 -3.28 16.43 -8.51
CA TYR A 202 -2.15 16.87 -7.70
C TYR A 202 -0.89 16.97 -8.55
N GLU A 203 -0.04 17.94 -8.23
CA GLU A 203 1.30 18.08 -8.81
C GLU A 203 2.37 18.11 -7.74
N ARG A 204 3.54 17.55 -8.08
CA ARG A 204 4.72 17.55 -7.22
C ARG A 204 5.27 18.95 -7.05
N LEU A 205 5.56 19.30 -5.81
CA LEU A 205 6.37 20.47 -5.47
C LEU A 205 7.80 20.17 -5.91
N GLU A 206 8.42 21.13 -6.60
CA GLU A 206 9.84 21.07 -6.98
C GLU A 206 10.75 21.13 -5.74
#